data_AF-A0A7W8D2M3-F1
#
_entry.id   AF-A0A7W8D2M3-F1
#
_cell.length_a   1.000
_cell.length_b   1.000
_cell.length_c   1.000
_cell.angle_alpha   90.00
_cell.angle_beta   90.00
_cell.angle_gamma   90.00
#
_symmetry.space_group_name_H-M   'P 1'
#
loop_
_entity.id
_entity.type
_entity.pdbx_description
1 polymer ?
#
loop_
_entity_poly.entity_id
_entity_poly.type
_entity_poly.pdbx_seq_one_letter_code
_entity_poly.pdbx_strand_id
1 'polypeptide(L)'
;MSGKSIRSILIVFCLCLGLNLYGCSVDPELYSQEENWAYLETEVSDPKADVFFLCPSVYSGDEDSYNMSLRDKETKASFVGAINMEKDIYDDEDTRFFAPFYQQIGLNVYEMTPQEREPYLEIAYQDVKEAFLYYLEHYNEGNPIVLAGFSQGADMCLRLLKDVFEDASLQERLVACYAIGWQISDEELENYPQLKMAQNETDTVVIISFNSEAEEIEDSLMIPEGSRSYAINPLNWKTDSTFADRSLNQGACFTDYDGQINQEIPALTGAYIDEERGALKVIDVSAKEYPAGLSIFEEGIYHLYDYQFFYRNLQENVDKRIDAYLDQSAL
;
A
#
# COMPACT_ATOMS: atom_id res chain seq x y z
N MET A 1 71.53 -48.30 14.81
CA MET A 1 71.85 -47.67 13.51
C MET A 1 70.72 -47.97 12.54
N SER A 2 70.12 -46.92 11.97
CA SER A 2 69.43 -46.79 10.67
C SER A 2 68.96 -48.09 9.96
N GLY A 3 67.71 -48.24 9.48
CA GLY A 3 66.66 -47.25 9.32
C GLY A 3 65.52 -47.72 8.40
N LYS A 4 64.51 -46.85 8.33
CA LYS A 4 63.54 -46.58 7.25
C LYS A 4 62.57 -47.70 6.84
N SER A 5 61.37 -47.63 7.43
CA SER A 5 60.13 -48.13 6.84
C SER A 5 59.38 -46.95 6.19
N ILE A 6 58.99 -47.13 4.93
CA ILE A 6 58.28 -46.18 4.09
C ILE A 6 56.80 -46.19 4.50
N ARG A 7 56.28 -45.07 4.99
CA ARG A 7 54.83 -44.88 5.22
C ARG A 7 54.20 -44.31 3.94
N SER A 8 53.23 -45.04 3.40
CA SER A 8 52.35 -44.63 2.31
C SER A 8 51.56 -43.37 2.70
N ILE A 9 51.63 -42.34 1.85
CA ILE A 9 50.83 -41.13 1.93
C ILE A 9 49.49 -41.42 1.24
N LEU A 10 48.40 -41.43 1.99
CA LEU A 10 47.03 -41.44 1.47
C LEU A 10 46.59 -39.98 1.32
N ILE A 11 46.55 -39.47 0.08
CA ILE A 11 46.02 -38.14 -0.23
C ILE A 11 44.50 -38.30 -0.32
N VAL A 12 43.78 -37.81 0.69
CA VAL A 12 42.33 -37.63 0.62
C VAL A 12 42.07 -36.31 -0.09
N PHE A 13 41.59 -36.37 -1.32
CA PHE A 13 41.02 -35.23 -2.03
C PHE A 13 39.65 -34.93 -1.40
N CYS A 14 39.59 -33.92 -0.53
CA CYS A 14 38.31 -33.29 -0.18
C CYS A 14 37.84 -32.46 -1.39
N LEU A 15 36.95 -33.03 -2.19
CA LEU A 15 36.09 -32.26 -3.08
C LEU A 15 35.11 -31.46 -2.21
N CYS A 16 35.47 -30.22 -1.89
CA CYS A 16 34.48 -29.22 -1.52
C CYS A 16 33.70 -28.87 -2.79
N LEU A 17 32.60 -29.58 -3.04
CA LEU A 17 31.54 -29.05 -3.89
C LEU A 17 31.04 -27.77 -3.20
N GLY A 18 31.41 -26.62 -3.73
CA GLY A 18 30.74 -25.37 -3.43
C GLY A 18 29.31 -25.48 -3.95
N LEU A 19 28.38 -25.78 -3.04
CA LEU A 19 26.97 -25.48 -3.24
C LEU A 19 26.87 -23.95 -3.34
N ASN A 20 26.86 -23.44 -4.58
CA ASN A 20 26.32 -22.12 -4.85
C ASN A 20 24.81 -22.22 -4.61
N LEU A 21 24.42 -22.05 -3.35
CA LEU A 21 23.09 -21.54 -3.03
C LEU A 21 23.08 -20.12 -3.62
N TYR A 22 22.39 -19.94 -4.73
CA TYR A 22 21.89 -18.64 -5.16
C TYR A 22 20.90 -18.19 -4.08
N GLY A 23 21.42 -17.70 -2.95
CA GLY A 23 20.69 -16.71 -2.19
C GLY A 23 20.72 -15.44 -3.03
N CYS A 24 19.56 -14.88 -3.36
CA CYS A 24 19.48 -13.46 -3.65
C CYS A 24 20.14 -12.76 -2.46
N SER A 25 21.37 -12.29 -2.65
CA SER A 25 21.95 -11.34 -1.72
C SER A 25 21.23 -10.05 -2.03
N VAL A 26 20.32 -9.67 -1.14
CA VAL A 26 19.74 -8.34 -1.20
C VAL A 26 20.88 -7.37 -0.93
N ASP A 27 21.03 -6.38 -1.82
CA ASP A 27 22.08 -5.38 -1.70
C ASP A 27 21.70 -4.46 -0.53
N PRO A 28 22.40 -4.49 0.61
CA PRO A 28 22.01 -3.71 1.80
C PRO A 28 22.07 -2.20 1.56
N GLU A 29 22.60 -1.75 0.43
CA GLU A 29 22.67 -0.36 0.02
C GLU A 29 21.69 -0.02 -1.11
N LEU A 30 20.75 -0.91 -1.48
CA LEU A 30 19.83 -0.70 -2.61
C LEU A 30 19.14 0.67 -2.55
N TYR A 31 18.55 1.03 -1.40
CA TYR A 31 17.81 2.28 -1.23
C TYR A 31 18.68 3.49 -0.88
N SER A 32 20.01 3.33 -0.80
CA SER A 32 20.93 4.47 -0.80
C SER A 32 21.03 5.16 -2.16
N GLN A 33 20.55 4.50 -3.22
CA GLN A 33 20.58 5.03 -4.57
C GLN A 33 19.26 5.73 -4.89
N GLU A 34 19.33 7.02 -5.23
CA GLU A 34 18.15 7.84 -5.58
C GLU A 34 17.30 7.20 -6.71
N GLU A 35 17.92 6.46 -7.64
CA GLU A 35 17.23 5.77 -8.75
C GLU A 35 16.28 4.62 -8.33
N ASN A 36 16.31 4.24 -7.05
CA ASN A 36 15.38 3.27 -6.46
C ASN A 36 14.19 3.95 -5.75
N TRP A 37 14.09 5.27 -5.85
CA TRP A 37 12.94 6.04 -5.40
C TRP A 37 12.21 6.64 -6.60
N ALA A 38 10.90 6.44 -6.66
CA ALA A 38 10.03 7.20 -7.56
C ALA A 38 9.96 8.67 -7.11
N TYR A 39 9.87 8.86 -5.79
CA TYR A 39 9.93 10.16 -5.12
C TYR A 39 10.83 10.06 -3.88
N LEU A 40 11.71 11.04 -3.73
CA LEU A 40 12.62 11.19 -2.59
C LEU A 40 12.74 12.69 -2.29
N GLU A 41 11.76 13.24 -1.59
CA GLU A 41 11.71 14.67 -1.30
C GLU A 41 12.37 14.98 0.05
N THR A 42 13.58 15.54 0.00
CA THR A 42 14.37 15.88 1.21
C THR A 42 14.49 17.37 1.48
N GLU A 43 13.96 18.21 0.58
CA GLU A 43 14.25 19.65 0.55
C GLU A 43 13.33 20.51 1.43
N VAL A 44 12.18 19.98 1.87
CA VAL A 44 11.26 20.71 2.76
C VAL A 44 11.82 20.72 4.18
N SER A 45 12.07 21.92 4.72
CA SER A 45 12.55 22.10 6.08
C SER A 45 11.38 22.14 7.07
N ASP A 46 11.45 21.34 8.14
CA ASP A 46 10.44 21.28 9.21
C ASP A 46 9.03 20.91 8.68
N PRO A 47 8.89 19.78 7.95
CA PRO A 47 7.59 19.37 7.42
C PRO A 47 6.64 18.98 8.57
N LYS A 48 5.34 19.21 8.37
CA LYS A 48 4.29 18.74 9.28
C LYS A 48 4.26 17.21 9.38
N ALA A 49 4.51 16.53 8.27
CA ALA A 49 4.57 15.08 8.18
C ALA A 49 5.36 14.64 6.93
N ASP A 50 5.86 13.42 6.99
CA ASP A 50 6.34 12.69 5.84
C ASP A 50 5.26 11.73 5.34
N VAL A 51 5.02 11.70 4.04
CA VAL A 51 4.18 10.71 3.37
C VAL A 51 5.08 9.60 2.84
N PHE A 52 4.89 8.38 3.35
CA PHE A 52 5.51 7.18 2.79
C PHE A 52 4.48 6.43 1.96
N PHE A 53 4.60 6.55 0.63
CA PHE A 53 3.60 6.10 -0.33
C PHE A 53 4.04 4.84 -1.08
N LEU A 54 3.15 3.85 -1.15
CA LEU A 54 3.39 2.58 -1.83
C LEU A 54 2.46 2.45 -3.04
N CYS A 55 3.08 2.41 -4.22
CA CYS A 55 2.37 2.40 -5.51
C CYS A 55 1.43 1.20 -5.66
N PRO A 56 0.26 1.37 -6.31
CA PRO A 56 -0.55 0.24 -6.73
C PRO A 56 0.12 -0.61 -7.82
N SER A 57 -0.44 -1.79 -8.07
CA SER A 57 0.02 -2.68 -9.14
C SER A 57 -0.04 -2.01 -10.51
N VAL A 58 1.13 -1.84 -11.14
CA VAL A 58 1.24 -1.43 -12.55
C VAL A 58 1.84 -2.52 -13.42
N TYR A 59 2.42 -3.54 -12.80
CA TYR A 59 3.03 -4.66 -13.48
C TYR A 59 1.98 -5.73 -13.82
N SER A 60 1.88 -6.11 -15.09
CA SER A 60 0.93 -7.16 -15.51
C SER A 60 1.46 -8.57 -15.23
N GLY A 61 2.77 -8.78 -15.33
CA GLY A 61 3.38 -10.11 -15.33
C GLY A 61 3.11 -10.93 -16.60
N ASP A 62 3.65 -12.14 -16.65
CA ASP A 62 3.38 -13.15 -17.68
C ASP A 62 3.49 -14.57 -17.09
N GLU A 63 3.32 -15.62 -17.90
CA GLU A 63 3.29 -17.01 -17.43
C GLU A 63 4.51 -17.43 -16.60
N ASP A 64 5.68 -16.84 -16.83
CA ASP A 64 6.95 -17.17 -16.17
C ASP A 64 7.52 -15.98 -15.34
N SER A 65 6.77 -14.89 -15.22
CA SER A 65 7.23 -13.65 -14.61
C SER A 65 6.21 -13.10 -13.62
N TYR A 66 6.49 -13.32 -12.33
CA TYR A 66 5.58 -13.04 -11.22
C TYR A 66 5.93 -11.78 -10.42
N ASN A 67 7.19 -11.35 -10.41
CA ASN A 67 7.63 -10.09 -9.81
C ASN A 67 8.29 -9.20 -10.86
N MET A 68 7.99 -7.90 -10.82
CA MET A 68 8.65 -6.88 -11.62
C MET A 68 10.15 -6.84 -11.29
N SER A 69 11.02 -6.73 -12.30
CA SER A 69 12.43 -6.43 -12.06
C SER A 69 12.65 -4.95 -11.78
N LEU A 70 13.44 -4.58 -10.78
CA LEU A 70 13.86 -3.18 -10.55
C LEU A 70 14.68 -2.57 -11.70
N ARG A 71 15.10 -3.38 -12.68
CA ARG A 71 15.77 -2.91 -13.91
C ARG A 71 14.78 -2.58 -15.03
N ASP A 72 13.50 -2.90 -14.86
CA ASP A 72 12.46 -2.61 -15.83
C ASP A 72 12.10 -1.11 -15.80
N LYS A 73 12.69 -0.37 -16.73
CA LYS A 73 12.48 1.09 -16.85
C LYS A 73 11.09 1.45 -17.35
N GLU A 74 10.45 0.58 -18.12
CA GLU A 74 9.12 0.84 -18.67
C GLU A 74 8.09 0.75 -17.55
N THR A 75 8.13 -0.35 -16.78
CA THR A 75 7.23 -0.50 -15.64
C THR A 75 7.53 0.54 -14.54
N LYS A 76 8.79 0.93 -14.30
CA LYS A 76 9.13 2.05 -13.39
C LYS A 76 8.49 3.38 -13.84
N ALA A 77 8.37 3.64 -15.15
CA ALA A 77 7.69 4.85 -15.63
C ALA A 77 6.17 4.78 -15.36
N SER A 78 5.54 3.63 -15.58
CA SER A 78 4.14 3.40 -15.22
C SER A 78 3.90 3.53 -13.70
N PHE A 79 4.85 3.10 -12.89
CA PHE A 79 4.83 3.19 -11.43
C PHE A 79 4.80 4.66 -10.97
N VAL A 80 5.66 5.51 -11.54
CA VAL A 80 5.62 6.97 -11.30
C VAL A 80 4.27 7.55 -11.73
N GLY A 81 3.78 7.16 -12.90
CA GLY A 81 2.50 7.67 -13.40
C GLY A 81 1.30 7.29 -12.52
N ALA A 82 1.28 6.06 -12.01
CA ALA A 82 0.23 5.63 -11.08
C ALA A 82 0.32 6.34 -9.72
N ILE A 83 1.52 6.58 -9.20
CA ILE A 83 1.70 7.42 -8.00
C ILE A 83 1.11 8.82 -8.23
N ASN A 84 1.41 9.44 -9.38
CA ASN A 84 0.96 10.80 -9.67
C ASN A 84 -0.56 10.95 -9.68
N MET A 85 -1.28 9.90 -10.05
CA MET A 85 -2.74 9.91 -10.04
C MET A 85 -3.32 10.12 -8.62
N GLU A 86 -2.56 9.77 -7.58
CA GLU A 86 -2.97 9.77 -6.17
C GLU A 86 -2.14 10.71 -5.29
N LYS A 87 -0.93 11.12 -5.71
CA LYS A 87 0.04 11.91 -4.91
C LYS A 87 -0.57 13.17 -4.32
N ASP A 88 -1.24 13.98 -5.14
CA ASP A 88 -1.84 15.26 -4.75
C ASP A 88 -2.94 15.14 -3.66
N ILE A 89 -3.42 13.92 -3.35
CA ILE A 89 -4.32 13.68 -2.20
C ILE A 89 -3.56 13.84 -0.87
N TYR A 90 -2.27 13.51 -0.88
CA TYR A 90 -1.41 13.45 0.30
C TYR A 90 -0.36 14.56 0.33
N ASP A 91 -0.06 15.13 -0.83
CA ASP A 91 1.04 16.06 -1.05
C ASP A 91 0.60 17.51 -0.85
N ASP A 92 0.92 18.06 0.33
CA ASP A 92 0.77 19.48 0.66
C ASP A 92 2.16 20.15 0.78
N GLU A 93 2.20 21.49 0.69
CA GLU A 93 3.43 22.30 0.68
C GLU A 93 4.33 22.10 1.91
N ASP A 94 3.73 21.67 3.02
CA ASP A 94 4.42 21.40 4.28
C ASP A 94 4.66 19.90 4.53
N THR A 95 4.54 19.04 3.50
CA THR A 95 4.83 17.61 3.60
C THR A 95 6.06 17.22 2.77
N ARG A 96 6.64 16.06 3.07
CA ARG A 96 7.66 15.43 2.20
C ARG A 96 7.15 14.11 1.67
N PHE A 97 7.32 13.86 0.38
CA PHE A 97 6.86 12.63 -0.24
C PHE A 97 7.99 11.64 -0.53
N PHE A 98 7.84 10.42 -0.02
CA PHE A 98 8.76 9.30 -0.20
C PHE A 98 8.02 8.13 -0.83
N ALA A 99 8.48 7.64 -1.98
CA ALA A 99 7.90 6.49 -2.65
C ALA A 99 8.98 5.60 -3.27
N PRO A 100 9.27 4.41 -2.71
CA PRO A 100 10.27 3.51 -3.25
C PRO A 100 9.73 2.71 -4.44
N PHE A 101 10.61 2.36 -5.38
CA PHE A 101 10.35 1.26 -6.30
C PHE A 101 10.59 -0.07 -5.59
N TYR A 102 9.68 -1.02 -5.72
CA TYR A 102 9.82 -2.37 -5.18
C TYR A 102 9.40 -3.41 -6.23
N GLN A 103 9.81 -4.67 -6.07
CA GLN A 103 9.51 -5.74 -7.04
C GLN A 103 8.06 -6.19 -6.93
N GLN A 104 7.12 -5.36 -7.42
CA GLN A 104 5.68 -5.61 -7.42
C GLN A 104 5.36 -6.99 -7.96
N ILE A 105 4.39 -7.67 -7.36
CA ILE A 105 3.82 -8.86 -8.00
C ILE A 105 3.00 -8.42 -9.21
N GLY A 106 2.98 -9.25 -10.26
CA GLY A 106 2.17 -9.01 -11.45
C GLY A 106 0.68 -9.26 -11.19
N LEU A 107 -0.18 -8.63 -12.00
CA LEU A 107 -1.64 -8.86 -11.94
C LEU A 107 -2.01 -10.34 -12.10
N ASN A 108 -1.25 -11.09 -12.91
CA ASN A 108 -1.36 -12.55 -13.07
C ASN A 108 -1.24 -13.33 -11.75
N VAL A 109 -0.54 -12.81 -10.75
CA VAL A 109 -0.35 -13.48 -9.45
C VAL A 109 -1.63 -13.47 -8.62
N TYR A 110 -2.57 -12.54 -8.88
CA TYR A 110 -3.86 -12.51 -8.20
C TYR A 110 -4.81 -13.62 -8.64
N GLU A 111 -4.51 -14.33 -9.74
CA GLU A 111 -5.25 -15.52 -10.18
C GLU A 111 -4.84 -16.79 -9.40
N MET A 112 -3.73 -16.73 -8.64
CA MET A 112 -3.25 -17.84 -7.81
C MET A 112 -3.99 -17.90 -6.47
N THR A 113 -3.91 -19.06 -5.80
CA THR A 113 -4.40 -19.15 -4.42
C THR A 113 -3.58 -18.25 -3.47
N PRO A 114 -4.15 -17.79 -2.34
CA PRO A 114 -3.42 -16.99 -1.35
C PRO A 114 -2.09 -17.61 -0.93
N GLN A 115 -2.04 -18.94 -0.76
CA GLN A 115 -0.83 -19.66 -0.37
C GLN A 115 0.24 -19.69 -1.48
N GLU A 116 -0.16 -19.73 -2.74
CA GLU A 116 0.75 -19.75 -3.89
C GLU A 116 1.31 -18.37 -4.21
N ARG A 117 0.54 -17.29 -3.99
CA ARG A 117 1.02 -15.92 -4.22
C ARG A 117 1.93 -15.39 -3.11
N GLU A 118 1.79 -15.88 -1.89
CA GLU A 118 2.49 -15.34 -0.72
C GLU A 118 4.02 -15.24 -0.88
N PRO A 119 4.74 -16.23 -1.44
CA PRO A 119 6.18 -16.09 -1.66
C PRO A 119 6.58 -14.91 -2.55
N TYR A 120 5.74 -14.52 -3.51
CA TYR A 120 6.00 -13.38 -4.40
C TYR A 120 5.68 -12.05 -3.71
N LEU A 121 4.62 -12.01 -2.91
CA LEU A 121 4.29 -10.87 -2.05
C LEU A 121 5.38 -10.64 -1.01
N GLU A 122 5.97 -11.71 -0.47
CA GLU A 122 7.06 -11.59 0.49
C GLU A 122 8.31 -10.94 -0.12
N ILE A 123 8.63 -11.22 -1.39
CA ILE A 123 9.71 -10.52 -2.10
C ILE A 123 9.42 -9.03 -2.19
N ALA A 124 8.20 -8.66 -2.61
CA ALA A 124 7.77 -7.26 -2.69
C ALA A 124 7.83 -6.59 -1.31
N TYR A 125 7.42 -7.29 -0.26
CA TYR A 125 7.42 -6.79 1.10
C TYR A 125 8.83 -6.57 1.65
N GLN A 126 9.78 -7.49 1.40
CA GLN A 126 11.16 -7.29 1.84
C GLN A 126 11.78 -6.04 1.21
N ASP A 127 11.55 -5.80 -0.08
CA ASP A 127 11.98 -4.57 -0.73
C ASP A 127 11.35 -3.32 -0.06
N VAL A 128 10.05 -3.35 0.24
CA VAL A 128 9.35 -2.24 0.92
C VAL A 128 9.90 -2.02 2.33
N LYS A 129 10.11 -3.10 3.09
CA LYS A 129 10.64 -3.04 4.45
C LYS A 129 12.02 -2.41 4.46
N GLU A 130 12.91 -2.85 3.57
CA GLU A 130 14.24 -2.28 3.44
C GLU A 130 14.21 -0.79 3.08
N ALA A 131 13.35 -0.39 2.14
CA ALA A 131 13.17 1.02 1.79
C ALA A 131 12.69 1.84 2.98
N PHE A 132 11.69 1.35 3.70
CA PHE A 132 11.10 2.04 4.83
C PHE A 132 12.09 2.19 5.98
N LEU A 133 12.85 1.13 6.30
CA LEU A 133 13.90 1.20 7.32
C LEU A 133 15.02 2.17 6.92
N TYR A 134 15.42 2.18 5.64
CA TYR A 134 16.40 3.14 5.13
C TYR A 134 15.90 4.58 5.26
N TYR A 135 14.65 4.83 4.89
CA TYR A 135 14.00 6.12 5.07
C TYR A 135 13.95 6.57 6.54
N LEU A 136 13.58 5.66 7.45
CA LEU A 136 13.54 5.95 8.88
C LEU A 136 14.91 6.32 9.43
N GLU A 137 15.96 5.61 9.00
CA GLU A 137 17.34 5.84 9.48
C GLU A 137 17.96 7.12 8.93
N HIS A 138 17.69 7.44 7.65
CA HIS A 138 18.45 8.46 6.92
C HIS A 138 17.70 9.74 6.60
N TYR A 139 16.36 9.71 6.50
CA TYR A 139 15.58 10.84 5.98
C TYR A 139 14.48 11.33 6.92
N ASN A 140 13.81 10.44 7.67
CA ASN A 140 12.62 10.81 8.46
C ASN A 140 12.89 11.87 9.54
N GLU A 141 14.09 11.90 10.13
CA GLU A 141 14.47 12.86 11.19
C GLU A 141 13.52 12.90 12.40
N GLY A 142 12.65 11.90 12.57
CA GLY A 142 11.64 11.84 13.63
C GLY A 142 10.30 12.48 13.28
N ASN A 143 10.09 12.89 12.02
CA ASN A 143 8.84 13.50 11.57
C ASN A 143 7.65 12.54 11.67
N PRO A 144 6.43 13.06 11.89
CA PRO A 144 5.20 12.26 11.83
C PRO A 144 5.06 11.58 10.46
N ILE A 145 4.44 10.40 10.42
CA ILE A 145 4.37 9.56 9.22
C ILE A 145 2.91 9.36 8.82
N VAL A 146 2.56 9.76 7.60
CA VAL A 146 1.39 9.27 6.88
C VAL A 146 1.84 8.09 6.03
N LEU A 147 1.32 6.90 6.32
CA LEU A 147 1.56 5.72 5.50
C LEU A 147 0.40 5.59 4.51
N ALA A 148 0.67 5.45 3.22
CA ALA A 148 -0.39 5.40 2.22
C ALA A 148 -0.07 4.40 1.12
N GLY A 149 -1.10 3.72 0.63
CA GLY A 149 -0.99 2.83 -0.51
C GLY A 149 -2.36 2.42 -1.04
N PHE A 150 -2.35 1.91 -2.26
CA PHE A 150 -3.54 1.43 -2.94
C PHE A 150 -3.38 -0.03 -3.37
N SER A 151 -4.40 -0.85 -3.13
CA SER A 151 -4.41 -2.25 -3.54
C SER A 151 -3.19 -3.03 -3.03
N GLN A 152 -2.27 -3.45 -3.90
CA GLN A 152 -1.01 -4.05 -3.45
C GLN A 152 -0.22 -3.13 -2.51
N GLY A 153 -0.17 -1.83 -2.78
CA GLY A 153 0.48 -0.86 -1.90
C GLY A 153 -0.17 -0.84 -0.51
N ALA A 154 -1.49 -0.98 -0.43
CA ALA A 154 -2.21 -1.09 0.83
C ALA A 154 -1.85 -2.38 1.59
N ASP A 155 -1.71 -3.52 0.92
CA ASP A 155 -1.16 -4.76 1.54
C ASP A 155 0.23 -4.50 2.14
N MET A 156 1.10 -3.85 1.38
CA MET A 156 2.46 -3.54 1.83
C MET A 156 2.46 -2.59 3.04
N CYS A 157 1.56 -1.61 3.08
CA CYS A 157 1.35 -0.76 4.26
C CYS A 157 0.94 -1.59 5.48
N LEU A 158 -0.03 -2.49 5.32
CA LEU A 158 -0.50 -3.34 6.42
C LEU A 158 0.60 -4.27 6.92
N ARG A 159 1.45 -4.82 6.03
CA ARG A 159 2.61 -5.62 6.41
C ARG A 159 3.64 -4.80 7.20
N LEU A 160 3.93 -3.57 6.79
CA LEU A 160 4.77 -2.65 7.57
C LEU A 160 4.18 -2.41 8.96
N LEU A 161 2.86 -2.21 9.07
CA LEU A 161 2.21 -2.00 10.37
C LEU A 161 2.33 -3.22 11.29
N LYS A 162 2.23 -4.43 10.73
CA LYS A 162 2.33 -5.70 11.48
C LYS A 162 3.73 -5.99 12.00
N ASP A 163 4.75 -5.67 11.21
CA ASP A 163 6.15 -6.05 11.46
C ASP A 163 6.97 -4.90 12.06
N VAL A 164 6.96 -3.73 11.43
CA VAL A 164 7.85 -2.61 11.82
C VAL A 164 7.20 -1.71 12.87
N PHE A 165 5.90 -1.43 12.76
CA PHE A 165 5.16 -0.62 13.74
C PHE A 165 4.67 -1.43 14.96
N GLU A 166 5.15 -2.66 15.15
CA GLU A 166 5.06 -3.33 16.47
C GLU A 166 5.87 -2.54 17.54
N ASP A 167 6.91 -1.80 17.12
CA ASP A 167 7.61 -0.85 17.97
C ASP A 167 6.69 0.31 18.35
N ALA A 168 6.30 0.38 19.63
CA ALA A 168 5.40 1.40 20.15
C ALA A 168 5.90 2.84 19.93
N SER A 169 7.22 3.08 19.95
CA SER A 169 7.78 4.42 19.73
C SER A 169 7.70 4.86 18.27
N LEU A 170 7.74 3.90 17.34
CA LEU A 170 7.44 4.17 15.94
C LEU A 170 5.93 4.30 15.70
N GLN A 171 5.12 3.48 16.37
CA GLN A 171 3.66 3.57 16.30
C GLN A 171 3.14 4.94 16.74
N GLU A 172 3.73 5.54 17.76
CA GLU A 172 3.41 6.91 18.18
C GLU A 172 3.72 7.98 17.13
N ARG A 173 4.58 7.69 16.13
CA ARG A 173 4.85 8.58 14.99
C ARG A 173 3.86 8.45 13.84
N LEU A 174 3.01 7.43 13.84
CA LEU A 174 2.01 7.23 12.79
C LEU A 174 0.86 8.25 12.95
N VAL A 175 0.71 9.13 11.97
CA VAL A 175 -0.47 9.99 11.85
C VAL A 175 -1.68 9.11 11.52
N ALA A 176 -1.61 8.43 10.37
CA ALA A 176 -2.60 7.46 9.93
C ALA A 176 -2.03 6.57 8.82
N CYS A 177 -2.70 5.44 8.56
CA CYS A 177 -2.41 4.56 7.45
C CYS A 177 -3.61 4.49 6.48
N TYR A 178 -3.45 4.99 5.25
CA TYR A 178 -4.45 4.86 4.20
C TYR A 178 -4.17 3.60 3.39
N ALA A 179 -4.83 2.50 3.77
CA ALA A 179 -4.71 1.18 3.15
C ALA A 179 -5.98 0.86 2.34
N ILE A 180 -6.21 1.62 1.27
CA ILE A 180 -7.44 1.59 0.47
C ILE A 180 -7.37 0.49 -0.61
N GLY A 181 -8.51 -0.13 -0.93
CA GLY A 181 -8.57 -1.20 -1.94
C GLY A 181 -7.95 -2.52 -1.48
N TRP A 182 -7.94 -2.79 -0.18
CA TRP A 182 -7.49 -4.07 0.36
C TRP A 182 -8.40 -4.52 1.50
N GLN A 183 -8.48 -5.83 1.72
CA GLN A 183 -9.28 -6.41 2.80
C GLN A 183 -8.60 -6.23 4.15
N ILE A 184 -9.37 -5.90 5.17
CA ILE A 184 -8.95 -5.98 6.58
C ILE A 184 -9.91 -6.90 7.31
N SER A 185 -9.43 -8.05 7.78
CA SER A 185 -10.26 -9.10 8.39
C SER A 185 -10.22 -9.05 9.93
N ASP A 186 -11.20 -9.71 10.56
CA ASP A 186 -11.23 -9.92 12.01
C ASP A 186 -9.97 -10.65 12.50
N GLU A 187 -9.57 -11.73 11.80
CA GLU A 187 -8.37 -12.51 12.13
C GLU A 187 -7.11 -11.64 12.16
N GLU A 188 -7.01 -10.69 11.23
CA GLU A 188 -5.88 -9.78 11.16
C GLU A 188 -5.84 -8.83 12.36
N LEU A 189 -6.98 -8.22 12.73
CA LEU A 189 -7.05 -7.33 13.90
C LEU A 189 -6.89 -8.08 15.23
N GLU A 190 -7.31 -9.34 15.30
CA GLU A 190 -7.11 -10.20 16.48
C GLU A 190 -5.65 -10.60 16.67
N ASN A 191 -4.94 -10.90 15.59
CA ASN A 191 -3.54 -11.35 15.63
C ASN A 191 -2.55 -10.19 15.81
N TYR A 192 -2.93 -8.97 15.41
CA TYR A 192 -2.07 -7.78 15.45
C TYR A 192 -2.75 -6.61 16.18
N PRO A 193 -2.70 -6.56 17.53
CA PRO A 193 -3.40 -5.57 18.34
C PRO A 193 -3.00 -4.10 18.09
N GLN A 194 -1.86 -3.87 17.45
CA GLN A 194 -1.42 -2.56 17.02
C GLN A 194 -2.25 -2.01 15.84
N LEU A 195 -2.90 -2.88 15.05
CA LEU A 195 -3.78 -2.47 13.97
C LEU A 195 -5.09 -1.95 14.56
N LYS A 196 -5.40 -0.69 14.27
CA LYS A 196 -6.61 -0.02 14.77
C LYS A 196 -7.34 0.64 13.62
N MET A 197 -8.59 0.26 13.38
CA MET A 197 -9.41 0.92 12.38
C MET A 197 -9.87 2.30 12.86
N ALA A 198 -9.87 3.29 11.96
CA ALA A 198 -10.43 4.60 12.24
C ALA A 198 -11.92 4.48 12.62
N GLN A 199 -12.38 5.30 13.55
CA GLN A 199 -13.76 5.39 14.02
C GLN A 199 -14.41 6.74 13.71
N ASN A 200 -13.61 7.78 13.46
CA ASN A 200 -14.04 9.11 13.04
C ASN A 200 -12.98 9.82 12.18
N GLU A 201 -13.30 11.05 11.78
CA GLU A 201 -12.52 11.84 10.81
C GLU A 201 -11.15 12.31 11.34
N THR A 202 -10.97 12.46 12.65
CA THR A 202 -9.74 13.01 13.27
C THR A 202 -8.96 12.01 14.11
N ASP A 203 -9.32 10.73 14.07
CA ASP A 203 -8.53 9.70 14.76
C ASP A 203 -7.09 9.70 14.24
N THR A 204 -6.13 9.37 15.10
CA THR A 204 -4.72 9.24 14.75
C THR A 204 -4.22 7.86 15.16
N VAL A 205 -3.11 7.41 14.59
CA VAL A 205 -2.58 6.04 14.83
C VAL A 205 -3.61 4.97 14.44
N VAL A 206 -4.27 5.18 13.30
CA VAL A 206 -5.35 4.31 12.80
C VAL A 206 -5.25 4.06 11.31
N ILE A 207 -6.00 3.05 10.85
CA ILE A 207 -6.12 2.61 9.46
C ILE A 207 -7.42 3.15 8.85
N ILE A 208 -7.29 3.74 7.68
CA ILE A 208 -8.38 4.14 6.79
C ILE A 208 -8.39 3.13 5.65
N SER A 209 -9.51 2.46 5.45
CA SER A 209 -9.70 1.49 4.38
C SER A 209 -11.16 1.45 3.97
N PHE A 210 -11.39 1.12 2.71
CA PHE A 210 -12.68 0.75 2.12
C PHE A 210 -12.40 0.09 0.77
N ASN A 211 -13.40 -0.64 0.26
CA ASN A 211 -13.41 -1.23 -1.08
C ASN A 211 -14.77 -0.91 -1.71
N SER A 212 -14.77 -0.24 -2.85
CA SER A 212 -15.99 0.25 -3.50
C SER A 212 -16.64 -0.79 -4.40
N GLU A 213 -17.92 -1.07 -4.14
CA GLU A 213 -18.72 -2.04 -4.89
C GLU A 213 -20.09 -1.45 -5.24
N ALA A 214 -20.69 -1.89 -6.35
CA ALA A 214 -22.10 -1.67 -6.63
C ALA A 214 -22.99 -2.43 -5.62
N GLU A 215 -24.25 -1.99 -5.48
CA GLU A 215 -25.19 -2.55 -4.50
C GLU A 215 -25.44 -4.04 -4.72
N GLU A 216 -25.44 -4.50 -5.98
CA GLU A 216 -25.71 -5.89 -6.36
C GLU A 216 -24.53 -6.86 -6.19
N ILE A 217 -23.33 -6.37 -5.87
CA ILE A 217 -22.14 -7.21 -5.71
C ILE A 217 -22.20 -7.95 -4.37
N GLU A 218 -22.07 -9.27 -4.40
CA GLU A 218 -22.10 -10.13 -3.22
C GLU A 218 -20.84 -10.99 -3.05
N ASP A 219 -19.91 -10.92 -4.01
CA ASP A 219 -18.62 -11.61 -4.03
C ASP A 219 -17.60 -10.76 -4.77
N SER A 220 -16.36 -10.69 -4.29
CA SER A 220 -15.28 -9.99 -4.98
C SER A 220 -13.92 -10.50 -4.56
N LEU A 221 -12.90 -10.24 -5.37
CA LEU A 221 -11.52 -10.62 -5.04
C LEU A 221 -11.04 -10.00 -3.71
N MET A 222 -11.48 -8.76 -3.41
CA MET A 222 -11.11 -8.06 -2.18
C MET A 222 -12.01 -8.43 -1.01
N ILE A 223 -13.27 -8.79 -1.24
CA ILE A 223 -14.19 -9.22 -0.18
C ILE A 223 -14.92 -10.48 -0.67
N PRO A 224 -14.30 -11.66 -0.54
CA PRO A 224 -14.94 -12.91 -0.97
C PRO A 224 -16.27 -13.16 -0.25
N GLU A 225 -17.20 -13.86 -0.90
CA GLU A 225 -18.48 -14.29 -0.32
C GLU A 225 -18.26 -14.98 1.05
N GLY A 226 -19.05 -14.57 2.04
CA GLY A 226 -18.94 -15.08 3.41
C GLY A 226 -17.77 -14.52 4.22
N SER A 227 -17.04 -13.54 3.69
CA SER A 227 -16.05 -12.75 4.43
C SER A 227 -16.55 -11.33 4.67
N ARG A 228 -15.83 -10.62 5.54
CA ARG A 228 -16.08 -9.22 5.87
C ARG A 228 -14.78 -8.43 5.76
N SER A 229 -14.86 -7.17 5.33
CA SER A 229 -13.79 -6.20 5.54
C SER A 229 -14.24 -5.11 6.51
N TYR A 230 -13.31 -4.60 7.32
CA TYR A 230 -13.53 -3.32 7.98
C TYR A 230 -13.45 -2.17 6.97
N ALA A 231 -14.28 -1.15 7.17
CA ALA A 231 -14.29 0.04 6.34
C ALA A 231 -14.68 1.29 7.13
N ILE A 232 -14.29 2.46 6.62
CA ILE A 232 -14.82 3.77 7.02
C ILE A 232 -15.27 4.51 5.77
N ASN A 233 -16.49 5.06 5.79
CA ASN A 233 -17.07 5.72 4.63
C ASN A 233 -16.43 7.11 4.47
N PRO A 234 -15.73 7.39 3.35
CA PRO A 234 -14.99 8.65 3.17
C PRO A 234 -15.92 9.87 3.01
N LEU A 235 -17.23 9.67 2.80
CA LEU A 235 -18.18 10.76 2.69
C LEU A 235 -18.64 11.32 4.05
N ASN A 236 -18.63 10.51 5.11
CA ASN A 236 -19.16 10.91 6.43
C ASN A 236 -18.31 10.46 7.62
N TRP A 237 -17.21 9.74 7.36
CA TRP A 237 -16.28 9.19 8.35
C TRP A 237 -16.96 8.32 9.42
N LYS A 238 -17.99 7.56 9.01
CA LYS A 238 -18.67 6.54 9.84
C LYS A 238 -18.25 5.14 9.44
N THR A 239 -18.30 4.24 10.42
CA THR A 239 -17.94 2.82 10.30
C THR A 239 -19.15 1.89 10.31
N ASP A 240 -20.36 2.46 10.31
CA ASP A 240 -21.63 1.75 10.28
C ASP A 240 -22.38 2.02 8.97
N SER A 241 -23.59 1.45 8.85
CA SER A 241 -24.47 1.58 7.68
C SER A 241 -25.12 2.96 7.53
N THR A 242 -24.66 3.98 8.26
CA THR A 242 -25.15 5.34 8.10
C THR A 242 -24.95 5.82 6.66
N PHE A 243 -26.08 6.02 5.99
CA PHE A 243 -26.14 6.52 4.62
C PHE A 243 -25.47 7.89 4.46
N ALA A 244 -24.63 8.04 3.45
CA ALA A 244 -24.07 9.31 3.00
C ALA A 244 -24.64 9.70 1.63
N ASP A 245 -25.39 10.79 1.60
CA ASP A 245 -25.91 11.36 0.36
C ASP A 245 -24.76 11.92 -0.50
N ARG A 246 -24.92 11.88 -1.84
CA ARG A 246 -23.94 12.44 -2.78
C ARG A 246 -23.57 13.90 -2.53
N SER A 247 -24.42 14.69 -1.86
CA SER A 247 -24.07 16.06 -1.45
C SER A 247 -22.88 16.15 -0.50
N LEU A 248 -22.48 15.06 0.15
CA LEU A 248 -21.27 14.95 0.97
C LEU A 248 -20.01 14.62 0.16
N ASN A 249 -20.15 14.26 -1.11
CA ASN A 249 -19.02 14.06 -2.01
C ASN A 249 -18.51 15.42 -2.51
N GLN A 250 -17.35 15.83 -2.00
CA GLN A 250 -16.77 17.15 -2.21
C GLN A 250 -16.19 17.32 -3.62
N GLY A 251 -15.90 16.22 -4.31
CA GLY A 251 -15.33 16.22 -5.64
C GLY A 251 -14.67 14.89 -5.95
N ALA A 252 -15.23 14.18 -6.93
CA ALA A 252 -14.56 13.09 -7.59
C ALA A 252 -13.59 13.66 -8.64
N CYS A 253 -12.31 13.27 -8.61
CA CYS A 253 -11.28 13.77 -9.52
C CYS A 253 -10.73 12.62 -10.37
N PHE A 254 -10.69 12.84 -11.68
CA PHE A 254 -10.13 11.91 -12.66
C PHE A 254 -8.83 12.50 -13.19
N THR A 255 -7.73 11.89 -12.77
CA THR A 255 -6.35 12.32 -13.07
C THR A 255 -5.77 11.55 -14.25
N ASP A 256 -4.82 12.15 -14.95
CA ASP A 256 -3.90 11.40 -15.84
C ASP A 256 -2.63 10.98 -15.10
N TYR A 257 -1.73 10.30 -15.83
CA TYR A 257 -0.45 9.80 -15.32
C TYR A 257 0.55 10.92 -14.97
N ASP A 258 0.27 12.18 -15.33
CA ASP A 258 1.04 13.34 -14.87
C ASP A 258 0.41 13.96 -13.61
N GLY A 259 -0.65 13.34 -13.06
CA GLY A 259 -1.39 13.81 -11.89
C GLY A 259 -2.38 14.94 -12.19
N GLN A 260 -2.52 15.35 -13.45
CA GLN A 260 -3.38 16.48 -13.79
C GLN A 260 -4.86 16.08 -13.71
N ILE A 261 -5.63 16.84 -12.95
CA ILE A 261 -7.08 16.66 -12.85
C ILE A 261 -7.73 17.08 -14.18
N ASN A 262 -8.09 16.09 -14.99
CA ASN A 262 -8.75 16.29 -16.28
C ASN A 262 -10.25 16.56 -16.13
N GLN A 263 -10.84 16.01 -15.07
CA GLN A 263 -12.25 16.19 -14.76
C GLN A 263 -12.45 16.14 -13.25
N GLU A 264 -13.22 17.11 -12.74
CA GLU A 264 -13.68 17.14 -11.35
C GLU A 264 -15.20 17.22 -11.34
N ILE A 265 -15.85 16.29 -10.64
CA ILE A 265 -17.30 16.17 -10.57
C ILE A 265 -17.73 16.29 -9.11
N PRO A 266 -18.27 17.45 -8.67
CA PRO A 266 -18.83 17.57 -7.34
C PRO A 266 -20.09 16.73 -7.21
N ALA A 267 -20.30 16.20 -6.01
CA ALA A 267 -21.45 15.37 -5.70
C ALA A 267 -21.66 14.22 -6.70
N LEU A 268 -20.61 13.52 -7.13
CA LEU A 268 -20.72 12.42 -8.10
C LEU A 268 -21.58 11.28 -7.54
N THR A 269 -21.22 10.78 -6.37
CA THR A 269 -21.75 9.54 -5.79
C THR A 269 -22.07 9.69 -4.31
N GLY A 270 -23.15 9.05 -3.85
CA GLY A 270 -23.38 8.72 -2.45
C GLY A 270 -22.77 7.37 -2.09
N ALA A 271 -22.78 7.00 -0.80
CA ALA A 271 -22.32 5.68 -0.38
C ALA A 271 -22.83 5.27 1.02
N TYR A 272 -22.83 3.98 1.31
CA TYR A 272 -23.01 3.44 2.66
C TYR A 272 -22.18 2.16 2.84
N ILE A 273 -21.87 1.79 4.08
CA ILE A 273 -21.16 0.52 4.36
C ILE A 273 -22.20 -0.59 4.47
N ASP A 274 -21.98 -1.68 3.73
CA ASP A 274 -22.79 -2.89 3.83
C ASP A 274 -22.65 -3.53 5.23
N GLU A 275 -23.76 -3.86 5.87
CA GLU A 275 -23.74 -4.38 7.25
C GLU A 275 -23.17 -5.81 7.37
N GLU A 276 -23.15 -6.58 6.30
CA GLU A 276 -22.70 -7.98 6.31
C GLU A 276 -21.25 -8.07 5.82
N ARG A 277 -21.00 -7.60 4.60
CA ARG A 277 -19.71 -7.64 3.89
C ARG A 277 -18.75 -6.55 4.34
N GLY A 278 -19.25 -5.42 4.84
CA GLY A 278 -18.44 -4.24 5.15
C GLY A 278 -17.88 -3.52 3.92
N ALA A 279 -18.33 -3.90 2.71
CA ALA A 279 -18.02 -3.20 1.47
C ALA A 279 -18.62 -1.80 1.46
N LEU A 280 -17.94 -0.84 0.82
CA LEU A 280 -18.50 0.49 0.59
C LEU A 280 -19.40 0.42 -0.64
N LYS A 281 -20.72 0.39 -0.44
CA LYS A 281 -21.71 0.40 -1.52
C LYS A 281 -21.82 1.80 -2.09
N VAL A 282 -21.44 1.93 -3.36
CA VAL A 282 -21.40 3.18 -4.11
C VAL A 282 -22.65 3.28 -4.98
N ILE A 283 -23.34 4.41 -4.91
CA ILE A 283 -24.64 4.66 -5.57
C ILE A 283 -24.58 5.88 -6.51
N ASP A 284 -25.63 6.15 -7.28
CA ASP A 284 -25.68 7.27 -8.25
C ASP A 284 -24.69 7.17 -9.43
N VAL A 285 -23.93 6.09 -9.52
CA VAL A 285 -23.05 5.70 -10.63
C VAL A 285 -23.41 4.31 -11.15
N SER A 286 -22.92 3.94 -12.33
CA SER A 286 -23.17 2.62 -12.90
C SER A 286 -21.90 1.99 -13.45
N ALA A 287 -21.82 0.66 -13.40
CA ALA A 287 -20.73 -0.13 -14.00
C ALA A 287 -20.53 0.17 -15.50
N LYS A 288 -21.61 0.56 -16.21
CA LYS A 288 -21.51 0.96 -17.61
C LYS A 288 -20.70 2.25 -17.80
N GLU A 289 -20.85 3.21 -16.88
CA GLU A 289 -20.13 4.49 -16.91
C GLU A 289 -18.72 4.33 -16.33
N TYR A 290 -18.58 3.47 -15.33
CA TYR A 290 -17.35 3.20 -14.60
C TYR A 290 -17.07 1.69 -14.57
N PRO A 291 -16.56 1.12 -15.68
CA PRO A 291 -16.29 -0.31 -15.78
C PRO A 291 -15.08 -0.71 -14.93
N ALA A 292 -15.01 -1.97 -14.52
CA ALA A 292 -13.97 -2.46 -13.60
C ALA A 292 -12.52 -2.25 -14.10
N GLY A 293 -12.33 -2.19 -15.42
CA GLY A 293 -11.08 -1.79 -16.09
C GLY A 293 -9.93 -2.80 -16.03
N LEU A 294 -9.93 -3.73 -15.08
CA LEU A 294 -8.98 -4.84 -14.97
C LEU A 294 -9.69 -6.19 -15.14
N SER A 295 -9.05 -7.14 -15.82
CA SER A 295 -9.62 -8.47 -16.09
C SER A 295 -9.84 -9.34 -14.84
N ILE A 296 -9.22 -8.98 -13.73
CA ILE A 296 -9.35 -9.67 -12.43
C ILE A 296 -10.61 -9.24 -11.65
N PHE A 297 -11.34 -8.24 -12.14
CA PHE A 297 -12.54 -7.72 -11.50
C PHE A 297 -13.74 -7.80 -12.44
N GLU A 298 -14.91 -8.06 -11.87
CA GLU A 298 -16.18 -8.06 -12.60
C GLU A 298 -16.85 -6.67 -12.61
N GLU A 299 -17.80 -6.49 -13.54
CA GLU A 299 -18.59 -5.25 -13.63
C GLU A 299 -19.32 -4.96 -12.32
N GLY A 300 -19.22 -3.72 -11.83
CA GLY A 300 -19.75 -3.30 -10.54
C GLY A 300 -18.71 -3.28 -9.42
N ILE A 301 -17.52 -3.84 -9.64
CA ILE A 301 -16.36 -3.58 -8.78
C ILE A 301 -15.73 -2.25 -9.20
N TYR A 302 -15.73 -1.27 -8.28
CA TYR A 302 -15.23 0.08 -8.54
C TYR A 302 -13.80 0.30 -8.02
N HIS A 303 -13.01 -0.78 -7.89
CA HIS A 303 -11.65 -0.78 -7.34
C HIS A 303 -10.76 0.34 -7.91
N LEU A 304 -10.67 0.46 -9.25
CA LEU A 304 -9.86 1.51 -9.90
C LEU A 304 -10.30 2.96 -9.56
N TYR A 305 -11.50 3.11 -9.02
CA TYR A 305 -12.11 4.39 -8.71
C TYR A 305 -12.11 4.71 -7.20
N ASP A 306 -11.58 3.83 -6.34
CA ASP A 306 -11.59 3.99 -4.88
C ASP A 306 -11.04 5.36 -4.44
N TYR A 307 -9.93 5.81 -5.05
CA TYR A 307 -9.42 7.16 -4.81
C TYR A 307 -10.18 8.23 -5.60
N GLN A 308 -10.48 7.96 -6.88
CA GLN A 308 -11.05 8.95 -7.78
C GLN A 308 -12.43 9.44 -7.34
N PHE A 309 -13.29 8.54 -6.86
CA PHE A 309 -14.66 8.89 -6.43
C PHE A 309 -14.70 9.76 -5.19
N PHE A 310 -13.68 9.69 -4.32
CA PHE A 310 -13.66 10.35 -3.03
C PHE A 310 -12.47 11.29 -2.86
N TYR A 311 -11.82 11.66 -3.96
CA TYR A 311 -10.55 12.36 -4.01
C TYR A 311 -10.49 13.58 -3.07
N ARG A 312 -11.43 14.53 -3.20
CA ARG A 312 -11.41 15.76 -2.37
C ARG A 312 -11.73 15.47 -0.90
N ASN A 313 -12.59 14.49 -0.62
CA ASN A 313 -12.88 14.07 0.74
C ASN A 313 -11.63 13.48 1.41
N LEU A 314 -10.87 12.66 0.69
CA LEU A 314 -9.61 12.08 1.17
C LEU A 314 -8.56 13.17 1.39
N GLN A 315 -8.41 14.09 0.44
CA GLN A 315 -7.48 15.21 0.52
C GLN A 315 -7.74 16.05 1.78
N GLU A 316 -8.99 16.47 2.02
CA GLU A 316 -9.34 17.20 3.25
C GLU A 316 -9.08 16.38 4.52
N ASN A 317 -9.23 15.05 4.46
CA ASN A 317 -9.05 14.20 5.63
C ASN A 317 -7.58 13.98 6.01
N VAL A 318 -6.69 13.91 5.03
CA VAL A 318 -5.24 13.85 5.28
C VAL A 318 -4.83 15.06 6.12
N ASP A 319 -5.21 16.26 5.68
CA ASP A 319 -4.94 17.51 6.40
C ASP A 319 -5.51 17.49 7.82
N LYS A 320 -6.78 17.10 7.96
CA LYS A 320 -7.45 17.00 9.27
C LYS A 320 -6.72 16.06 10.23
N ARG A 321 -6.19 14.93 9.76
CA ARG A 321 -5.49 13.97 10.62
C ARG A 321 -4.08 14.43 10.97
N ILE A 322 -3.37 15.06 10.03
CA ILE A 322 -2.08 15.68 10.31
C ILE A 322 -2.25 16.77 11.38
N ASP A 323 -3.22 17.68 11.21
CA ASP A 323 -3.50 18.74 12.18
C ASP A 323 -3.91 18.16 13.54
N ALA A 324 -4.79 17.14 13.56
CA ALA A 324 -5.20 16.49 14.80
C ALA A 324 -4.05 15.78 15.52
N TYR A 325 -3.09 15.22 14.79
CA TYR A 325 -1.88 14.62 15.35
C TYR A 325 -0.99 15.67 16.01
N LEU A 326 -0.70 16.76 15.28
CA LEU A 326 0.15 17.84 15.78
C LEU A 326 -0.44 18.53 17.02
N ASP A 327 -1.75 18.73 17.05
CA ASP A 327 -2.46 19.28 18.20
C ASP A 327 -2.35 18.38 19.45
N GLN A 328 -2.37 17.05 19.27
CA GLN A 328 -2.21 16.10 20.37
C GLN A 328 -0.77 16.06 20.90
N SER A 329 0.23 16.16 20.01
CA SER A 329 1.64 16.16 20.39
C SER A 329 2.10 17.46 21.06
N ALA A 330 1.37 18.56 20.89
CA ALA A 330 1.65 19.84 21.52
C ALA A 330 1.20 19.96 23.00
N LEU A 331 0.46 18.97 23.51
CA LEU A 331 -0.13 18.94 24.87
C LEU A 331 0.78 18.26 25.91
#